data_AF-A0A6G5AEL4-F1
#
_entry.id   AF-A0A6G5AEL4-F1
#
_cell.length_a   1.000
_cell.length_b   1.000
_cell.length_c   1.000
_cell.angle_alpha   90.00
_cell.angle_beta   90.00
_cell.angle_gamma   90.00
#
_symmetry.space_group_name_H-M   'P 1'
#
loop_
_entity.id
_entity.type
_entity.pdbx_description
1 polymer ?
#
loop_
_entity_poly.entity_id
_entity_poly.type
_entity_poly.pdbx_seq_one_letter_code
_entity_poly.pdbx_strand_id
1 'polypeptide(L)'
;RLPYSGMVSTAAVEFMAASCRDVTSLNQTDRCEFVRSEPSCASNMGYVNYIEGIYCLFGPAHYVESLMLTVMWLLVLFVALGVTSGDFLTPALFVISKTLRMSQNMAGVTLLAFGNGSPDIFAALAGVRQGSYELVIGGLIGGGIFVTTVVAGSVFLVAPFKLASRPFVRDVVFYFSAGAWAFYLFYTGSITMMHAIGFICLYCAYITVVVVSGIVYQRYLVKEQDRQQRDTEKLATMKSLLRTKYPQLQANSLSMEDGTP
;
A
#
# COMPACT_ATOMS: atom_id res chain seq x y z
N ARG A 1 -44.19 29.29 -35.74
CA ARG A 1 -44.56 30.20 -34.62
C ARG A 1 -45.10 29.36 -33.48
N LEU A 2 -44.29 29.13 -32.46
CA LEU A 2 -44.63 29.19 -31.02
C LEU A 2 -43.28 29.11 -30.26
N PRO A 3 -42.99 30.02 -29.32
CA PRO A 3 -41.68 30.16 -28.70
C PRO A 3 -41.66 29.50 -27.31
N TYR A 4 -40.69 28.64 -27.03
CA TYR A 4 -40.32 28.30 -25.65
C TYR A 4 -38.80 28.25 -25.57
N SER A 5 -38.23 29.44 -25.38
CA SER A 5 -36.90 29.61 -24.83
C SER A 5 -37.03 29.34 -23.33
N GLY A 6 -36.48 28.23 -22.87
CA GLY A 6 -36.49 27.84 -21.46
C GLY A 6 -35.26 26.97 -21.21
N MET A 7 -34.36 27.47 -20.37
CA MET A 7 -33.16 26.78 -19.90
C MET A 7 -33.52 25.35 -19.48
N VAL A 8 -33.13 24.37 -20.30
CA VAL A 8 -32.98 23.00 -19.80
C VAL A 8 -31.84 23.07 -18.79
N SER A 9 -32.15 22.85 -17.51
CA SER A 9 -31.13 22.74 -16.46
C SER A 9 -30.11 21.69 -16.90
N THR A 10 -28.82 21.97 -16.77
CA THR A 10 -27.74 21.03 -17.09
C THR A 10 -27.94 19.66 -16.41
N ALA A 11 -28.60 19.64 -15.25
CA ALA A 11 -28.98 18.43 -14.52
C ALA A 11 -30.03 17.54 -15.24
N ALA A 12 -30.90 18.11 -16.08
CA ALA A 12 -31.88 17.33 -16.85
C ALA A 12 -31.26 16.69 -18.10
N VAL A 13 -30.17 17.27 -18.62
CA VAL A 13 -29.37 16.67 -19.71
C VAL A 13 -28.55 15.48 -19.19
N GLU A 14 -28.04 15.56 -17.95
CA GLU A 14 -27.34 14.46 -17.26
C GLU A 14 -28.23 13.23 -17.04
N PHE A 15 -29.52 13.42 -16.78
CA PHE A 15 -30.46 12.31 -16.51
C PHE A 15 -30.86 11.52 -17.78
N MET A 16 -30.59 12.06 -18.98
CA MET A 16 -30.87 11.41 -20.27
C MET A 16 -29.61 10.97 -21.02
N ALA A 17 -28.42 11.24 -20.48
CA ALA A 17 -27.16 10.82 -21.08
C ALA A 17 -26.94 9.31 -20.89
N ALA A 18 -26.63 8.60 -21.97
CA ALA A 18 -26.27 7.20 -21.88
C ALA A 18 -24.97 7.07 -21.06
N SER A 19 -24.94 6.13 -20.12
CA SER A 19 -23.70 5.90 -19.37
C SER A 19 -22.70 5.20 -20.28
N CYS A 20 -21.41 5.56 -20.21
CA CYS A 20 -20.37 4.82 -20.93
C CYS A 20 -20.38 3.30 -20.63
N ARG A 21 -20.98 2.89 -19.49
CA ARG A 21 -21.24 1.50 -19.13
C ARG A 21 -22.08 0.74 -20.17
N ASP A 22 -22.96 1.43 -20.89
CA ASP A 22 -23.92 0.84 -21.82
C ASP A 22 -23.31 0.48 -23.18
N VAL A 23 -22.04 0.82 -23.42
CA VAL A 23 -21.31 0.49 -24.67
C VAL A 23 -21.37 -1.00 -25.01
N THR A 24 -21.42 -1.86 -23.99
CA THR A 24 -21.48 -3.32 -24.17
C THR A 24 -22.84 -3.82 -24.66
N SER A 25 -23.91 -3.04 -24.44
CA SER A 25 -25.28 -3.36 -24.87
C SER A 25 -25.53 -3.07 -26.36
N LEU A 26 -24.64 -2.28 -26.98
CA LEU A 26 -24.72 -1.91 -28.40
C LEU A 26 -24.15 -3.01 -29.32
N ASN A 27 -24.65 -3.01 -30.55
CA ASN A 27 -24.09 -3.80 -31.65
C ASN A 27 -22.64 -3.40 -31.91
N GLN A 28 -21.82 -4.37 -32.34
CA GLN A 28 -20.36 -4.20 -32.45
C GLN A 28 -19.97 -2.98 -33.28
N THR A 29 -20.61 -2.74 -34.42
CA THR A 29 -20.35 -1.62 -35.34
C THR A 29 -20.52 -0.24 -34.70
N ASP A 30 -21.44 -0.11 -33.74
CA ASP A 30 -21.86 1.21 -33.22
C ASP A 30 -21.05 1.60 -31.99
N ARG A 31 -20.27 0.67 -31.42
CA ARG A 31 -19.51 0.87 -30.16
C ARG A 31 -18.45 1.95 -30.27
N CYS A 32 -17.69 1.98 -31.37
CA CYS A 32 -16.64 2.99 -31.54
C CYS A 32 -17.22 4.40 -31.74
N GLU A 33 -18.30 4.51 -32.52
CA GLU A 33 -18.99 5.77 -32.73
C GLU A 33 -19.62 6.29 -31.43
N PHE A 34 -20.25 5.39 -30.66
CA PHE A 34 -20.78 5.71 -29.33
C PHE A 34 -19.69 6.22 -28.38
N VAL A 35 -18.55 5.54 -28.27
CA VAL A 35 -17.44 5.95 -27.39
C VAL A 35 -16.89 7.33 -27.73
N ARG A 36 -16.85 7.70 -29.02
CA ARG A 36 -16.35 9.01 -29.47
C ARG A 36 -17.37 10.13 -29.31
N SER A 37 -18.66 9.80 -29.43
CA SER A 37 -19.76 10.77 -29.37
C SER A 37 -20.21 11.05 -27.94
N GLU A 38 -20.13 10.06 -27.05
CA GLU A 38 -20.62 10.17 -25.68
C GLU A 38 -19.56 10.82 -24.76
N PRO A 39 -19.82 12.02 -24.21
CA PRO A 39 -18.88 12.73 -23.36
C PRO A 39 -18.56 11.96 -22.06
N SER A 40 -19.46 11.10 -21.58
CA SER A 40 -19.20 10.25 -20.41
C SER A 40 -18.11 9.19 -20.65
N CYS A 41 -17.77 8.89 -21.91
CA CYS A 41 -16.67 7.99 -22.29
C CYS A 41 -15.32 8.70 -22.47
N ALA A 42 -15.29 10.04 -22.48
CA ALA A 42 -14.06 10.80 -22.59
C ALA A 42 -13.27 10.73 -21.27
N SER A 43 -12.47 9.66 -21.11
CA SER A 43 -11.64 9.46 -19.93
C SER A 43 -10.45 10.45 -19.91
N ASN A 44 -10.64 11.60 -19.27
CA ASN A 44 -9.57 12.57 -19.03
C ASN A 44 -8.69 12.19 -17.81
N MET A 45 -8.88 11.00 -17.24
CA MET A 45 -8.17 10.55 -16.02
C MET A 45 -6.70 10.17 -16.28
N GLY A 46 -6.29 10.02 -17.54
CA GLY A 46 -4.93 9.63 -17.91
C GLY A 46 -4.51 10.16 -19.28
N TYR A 47 -3.23 9.96 -19.61
CA TYR A 47 -2.68 10.34 -20.92
C TYR A 47 -3.18 9.45 -22.07
N VAL A 48 -3.73 8.27 -21.75
CA VAL A 48 -4.17 7.27 -22.71
C VAL A 48 -5.65 6.99 -22.51
N ASN A 49 -6.47 7.21 -23.54
CA ASN A 49 -7.89 6.87 -23.51
C ASN A 49 -8.08 5.39 -23.84
N TYR A 50 -8.04 4.55 -22.81
CA TYR A 50 -8.15 3.09 -22.96
C TYR A 50 -9.51 2.66 -23.52
N ILE A 51 -10.59 3.40 -23.24
CA ILE A 51 -11.93 3.07 -23.75
C ILE A 51 -11.96 3.24 -25.27
N GLU A 52 -11.46 4.38 -25.78
CA GLU A 52 -11.33 4.57 -27.23
C GLU A 52 -10.37 3.55 -27.84
N GLY A 53 -9.23 3.26 -27.19
CA GLY A 53 -8.29 2.25 -27.66
C GLY A 53 -8.93 0.86 -27.82
N ILE A 54 -9.70 0.40 -26.82
CA ILE A 54 -10.33 -0.93 -26.85
C ILE A 54 -11.34 -1.06 -27.99
N TYR A 55 -12.18 -0.05 -28.22
CA TYR A 55 -13.28 -0.16 -29.19
C TYR A 55 -12.95 0.38 -30.59
N CYS A 56 -11.94 1.25 -30.74
CA CYS A 56 -11.66 1.94 -32.00
C CYS A 56 -10.30 1.62 -32.66
N LEU A 57 -9.31 1.07 -31.94
CA LEU A 57 -7.94 0.92 -32.47
C LEU A 57 -7.84 -0.02 -33.70
N PHE A 58 -8.46 -1.20 -33.61
CA PHE A 58 -8.51 -2.19 -34.70
C PHE A 58 -9.89 -2.25 -35.38
N GLY A 59 -10.76 -1.29 -35.06
CA GLY A 59 -12.14 -1.24 -35.52
C GLY A 59 -13.10 -2.14 -34.71
N PRO A 60 -14.42 -1.97 -34.94
CA PRO A 60 -15.47 -2.60 -34.13
C PRO A 60 -15.50 -4.13 -34.20
N ALA A 61 -15.09 -4.71 -35.34
CA ALA A 61 -15.07 -6.16 -35.56
C ALA A 61 -13.93 -6.88 -34.81
N HIS A 62 -12.83 -6.18 -34.53
CA HIS A 62 -11.61 -6.74 -33.93
C HIS A 62 -11.37 -6.23 -32.49
N TYR A 63 -12.42 -5.83 -31.77
CA TYR A 63 -12.29 -5.34 -30.39
C TYR A 63 -11.66 -6.36 -29.43
N VAL A 64 -11.80 -7.66 -29.70
CA VAL A 64 -11.17 -8.73 -28.92
C VAL A 64 -9.65 -8.67 -29.05
N GLU A 65 -9.11 -8.37 -30.23
CA GLU A 65 -7.66 -8.22 -30.43
C GLU A 65 -7.13 -7.00 -29.67
N SER A 66 -7.85 -5.88 -29.72
CA SER A 66 -7.52 -4.69 -28.93
C SER A 66 -7.55 -4.96 -27.42
N LEU A 67 -8.55 -5.73 -26.96
CA LEU A 67 -8.66 -6.15 -25.57
C LEU A 67 -7.47 -7.04 -25.16
N MET A 68 -7.11 -8.02 -25.98
CA MET A 68 -5.95 -8.89 -25.72
C MET A 68 -4.65 -8.11 -25.66
N LEU A 69 -4.46 -7.12 -26.56
CA LEU A 69 -3.30 -6.23 -26.54
C LEU A 69 -3.28 -5.39 -25.26
N THR A 70 -4.43 -4.88 -24.82
CA THR A 70 -4.55 -4.11 -23.57
C THR A 70 -4.25 -4.96 -22.34
N VAL A 71 -4.73 -6.21 -22.31
CA VAL A 71 -4.43 -7.17 -21.23
C VAL A 71 -2.94 -7.52 -21.23
N MET A 72 -2.34 -7.78 -22.40
CA MET A 72 -0.91 -8.02 -22.53
C MET A 72 -0.10 -6.82 -22.05
N TRP A 73 -0.49 -5.60 -22.42
CA TRP A 73 0.12 -4.36 -21.96
C TRP A 73 0.03 -4.23 -20.43
N LEU A 74 -1.11 -4.54 -19.84
CA LEU A 74 -1.30 -4.54 -18.38
C LEU A 74 -0.37 -5.56 -17.69
N LEU A 75 -0.20 -6.76 -18.27
CA LEU A 75 0.74 -7.76 -17.74
C LEU A 75 2.19 -7.28 -17.81
N VAL A 76 2.59 -6.63 -18.91
CA VAL A 76 3.93 -6.02 -19.04
C VAL A 76 4.15 -4.97 -17.96
N LEU A 77 3.17 -4.07 -17.75
CA LEU A 77 3.25 -3.07 -16.69
C LEU A 77 3.33 -3.70 -15.29
N PHE A 78 2.55 -4.75 -15.05
CA PHE A 78 2.57 -5.47 -13.78
C PHE A 78 3.94 -6.11 -13.50
N VAL A 79 4.52 -6.79 -14.49
CA VAL A 79 5.88 -7.36 -14.37
C VAL A 79 6.92 -6.26 -14.18
N ALA A 80 6.83 -5.16 -14.94
CA ALA A 80 7.75 -4.03 -14.82
C ALA A 80 7.71 -3.40 -13.42
N LEU A 81 6.52 -3.21 -12.85
CA LEU A 81 6.34 -2.74 -11.47
C LEU A 81 6.90 -3.74 -10.46
N GLY A 82 6.67 -5.04 -10.65
CA GLY A 82 7.20 -6.10 -9.79
C GLY A 82 8.74 -6.12 -9.75
N VAL A 83 9.37 -6.12 -10.93
CA VAL A 83 10.84 -6.08 -11.07
C VAL A 83 11.39 -4.78 -10.48
N THR A 84 10.76 -3.64 -10.77
CA THR A 84 11.20 -2.34 -10.23
C THR A 84 11.11 -2.30 -8.70
N SER A 85 10.03 -2.86 -8.14
CA SER A 85 9.84 -2.94 -6.69
C SER A 85 10.87 -3.85 -6.01
N GLY A 86 11.17 -5.00 -6.63
CA GLY A 86 12.14 -5.96 -6.10
C GLY A 86 13.57 -5.43 -6.17
N ASP A 87 14.01 -5.03 -7.35
CA ASP A 87 15.44 -4.78 -7.62
C ASP A 87 15.89 -3.35 -7.29
N PHE A 88 14.97 -2.38 -7.31
CA PHE A 88 15.30 -0.97 -7.10
C PHE A 88 14.71 -0.40 -5.81
N LEU A 89 13.40 -0.58 -5.59
CA LEU A 89 12.73 0.02 -4.43
C LEU A 89 13.17 -0.63 -3.11
N THR A 90 13.25 -1.96 -3.05
CA THR A 90 13.59 -2.68 -1.83
C THR A 90 15.01 -2.35 -1.32
N PRO A 91 16.07 -2.37 -2.15
CA PRO A 91 17.41 -1.95 -1.72
C PRO A 91 17.48 -0.47 -1.34
N ALA A 92 16.77 0.41 -2.06
CA ALA A 92 16.71 1.84 -1.72
C ALA A 92 16.09 2.05 -0.33
N LEU A 93 14.99 1.37 -0.02
CA LEU A 93 14.36 1.40 1.31
C LEU A 93 15.29 0.85 2.40
N PHE A 94 16.07 -0.19 2.11
CA PHE A 94 17.05 -0.71 3.05
C PHE A 94 18.14 0.34 3.36
N VAL A 95 18.68 1.02 2.35
CA VAL A 95 19.68 2.08 2.56
C VAL A 95 19.09 3.26 3.32
N ILE A 96 17.90 3.74 2.93
CA ILE A 96 17.24 4.87 3.59
C ILE A 96 16.94 4.54 5.06
N SER A 97 16.42 3.35 5.34
CA SER A 97 16.13 2.92 6.72
C SER A 97 17.39 2.85 7.59
N LYS A 98 18.53 2.43 7.04
CA LYS A 98 19.83 2.44 7.74
C LYS A 98 20.30 3.86 8.03
N THR A 99 20.21 4.77 7.06
CA THR A 99 20.60 6.17 7.21
C THR A 99 19.73 6.90 8.24
N LEU A 100 18.41 6.65 8.22
CA LEU A 100 17.45 7.22 9.17
C LEU A 100 17.43 6.51 10.53
N ARG A 101 18.31 5.50 10.76
CA ARG A 101 18.35 4.67 11.97
C ARG A 101 16.99 4.11 12.37
N MET A 102 16.21 3.70 11.37
CA MET A 102 14.85 3.22 11.51
C MET A 102 14.78 1.70 11.34
N SER A 103 13.80 1.04 11.97
CA SER A 103 13.60 -0.40 11.77
C SER A 103 13.00 -0.68 10.40
N GLN A 104 13.26 -1.88 9.84
CA GLN A 104 12.69 -2.29 8.55
C GLN A 104 11.15 -2.27 8.58
N ASN A 105 10.54 -2.68 9.70
CA ASN A 105 9.09 -2.62 9.88
C ASN A 105 8.56 -1.18 9.77
N MET A 106 9.22 -0.22 10.43
CA MET A 106 8.85 1.18 10.32
C MET A 106 9.00 1.70 8.89
N ALA A 107 10.07 1.33 8.18
CA ALA A 107 10.29 1.75 6.80
C ALA A 107 9.21 1.22 5.86
N GLY A 108 8.76 -0.03 6.07
CA GLY A 108 7.62 -0.60 5.36
C GLY A 108 6.33 0.18 5.60
N VAL A 109 5.95 0.41 6.86
CA VAL A 109 4.67 1.07 7.18
C VAL A 109 4.64 2.57 6.91
N THR A 110 5.77 3.18 6.52
CA THR A 110 5.86 4.63 6.23
C THR A 110 6.32 4.89 4.80
N LEU A 111 7.56 4.57 4.47
CA LEU A 111 8.17 4.92 3.18
C LEU A 111 7.59 4.11 2.03
N LEU A 112 7.45 2.78 2.21
CA LEU A 112 6.83 1.92 1.20
C LEU A 112 5.33 2.24 1.06
N ALA A 113 4.64 2.40 2.19
CA ALA A 113 3.22 2.79 2.21
C ALA A 113 2.99 4.14 1.51
N PHE A 114 3.84 5.14 1.75
CA PHE A 114 3.76 6.45 1.09
C PHE A 114 4.07 6.36 -0.40
N GLY A 115 5.09 5.58 -0.79
CA GLY A 115 5.45 5.36 -2.19
C GLY A 115 4.31 4.75 -3.00
N ASN A 116 3.62 3.76 -2.43
CA ASN A 116 2.46 3.13 -3.07
C ASN A 116 1.22 4.03 -3.04
N GLY A 117 0.94 4.71 -1.93
CA GLY A 117 -0.27 5.53 -1.78
C GLY A 117 -0.24 6.87 -2.52
N SER A 118 0.95 7.41 -2.84
CA SER A 118 1.08 8.68 -3.55
C SER A 118 0.40 8.69 -4.93
N PRO A 119 0.71 7.77 -5.87
CA PRO A 119 0.02 7.71 -7.15
C PRO A 119 -1.48 7.45 -7.02
N ASP A 120 -1.91 6.64 -6.04
CA ASP A 120 -3.33 6.37 -5.79
C ASP A 120 -4.09 7.64 -5.38
N ILE A 121 -3.50 8.50 -4.55
CA ILE A 121 -4.10 9.78 -4.16
C ILE A 121 -4.24 10.70 -5.39
N PHE A 122 -3.23 10.76 -6.25
CA PHE A 122 -3.30 11.57 -7.47
C PHE A 122 -4.37 11.05 -8.45
N ALA A 123 -4.45 9.73 -8.63
CA ALA A 123 -5.48 9.10 -9.45
C ALA A 123 -6.89 9.33 -8.88
N ALA A 124 -7.06 9.19 -7.56
CA ALA A 124 -8.31 9.45 -6.88
C ALA A 124 -8.74 10.92 -7.02
N LEU A 125 -7.81 11.87 -6.85
CA LEU A 125 -8.09 13.30 -7.02
C LEU A 125 -8.48 13.63 -8.46
N ALA A 126 -7.80 13.03 -9.46
CA ALA A 126 -8.13 13.20 -10.86
C ALA A 126 -9.54 12.65 -11.18
N GLY A 127 -9.88 11.47 -10.67
CA GLY A 127 -11.20 10.86 -10.87
C GLY A 127 -12.34 11.63 -10.18
N VAL A 128 -12.12 12.13 -8.96
CA VAL A 128 -13.12 12.95 -8.24
C VAL A 128 -13.38 14.27 -8.97
N ARG A 129 -12.34 14.92 -9.51
CA ARG A 129 -12.50 16.14 -10.33
C ARG A 129 -13.33 15.92 -11.59
N GLN A 130 -13.42 14.68 -12.06
CA GLN A 130 -14.20 14.28 -13.24
C GLN A 130 -15.57 13.72 -12.87
N GLY A 131 -16.01 13.86 -11.62
CA GLY A 131 -17.31 13.36 -11.17
C GLY A 131 -17.39 11.84 -11.05
N SER A 132 -16.28 11.11 -11.17
CA SER A 132 -16.24 9.64 -11.11
C SER A 132 -16.03 9.12 -9.68
N TYR A 133 -16.87 9.57 -8.74
CA TYR A 133 -16.71 9.26 -7.31
C TYR A 133 -16.89 7.78 -6.98
N GLU A 134 -17.86 7.10 -7.62
CA GLU A 134 -18.13 5.68 -7.37
C GLU A 134 -16.96 4.79 -7.76
N LEU A 135 -16.34 5.09 -8.92
CA LEU A 135 -15.19 4.34 -9.43
C LEU A 135 -13.96 4.54 -8.53
N VAL A 136 -13.72 5.78 -8.10
CA VAL A 136 -12.59 6.10 -7.20
C VAL A 136 -12.74 5.39 -5.86
N ILE A 137 -13.92 5.48 -5.25
CA ILE A 137 -14.19 4.84 -3.95
C ILE A 137 -14.12 3.32 -4.07
N GLY A 138 -14.72 2.74 -5.11
CA GLY A 138 -14.68 1.32 -5.39
C GLY A 138 -13.25 0.80 -5.58
N GLY A 139 -12.41 1.57 -6.30
CA GLY A 139 -11.00 1.27 -6.48
C GLY A 139 -10.20 1.26 -5.17
N LEU A 140 -10.38 2.28 -4.31
CA LEU A 140 -9.68 2.38 -3.04
C LEU A 140 -10.04 1.24 -2.07
N ILE A 141 -11.33 0.94 -1.94
CA ILE A 141 -11.80 -0.14 -1.04
C ILE A 141 -11.42 -1.50 -1.61
N GLY A 142 -11.62 -1.72 -2.91
CA GLY A 142 -11.26 -2.95 -3.60
C GLY A 142 -9.76 -3.24 -3.49
N GLY A 143 -8.91 -2.22 -3.69
CA GLY A 143 -7.47 -2.33 -3.51
C GLY A 143 -7.07 -2.71 -2.08
N GLY A 144 -7.65 -2.07 -1.07
CA GLY A 144 -7.42 -2.41 0.34
C GLY A 144 -7.83 -3.84 0.68
N ILE A 145 -9.00 -4.30 0.20
CA ILE A 145 -9.46 -5.68 0.39
C ILE A 145 -8.52 -6.67 -0.33
N PHE A 146 -8.14 -6.38 -1.58
CA PHE A 146 -7.23 -7.23 -2.35
C PHE A 146 -5.87 -7.40 -1.67
N VAL A 147 -5.27 -6.32 -1.19
CA VAL A 147 -3.98 -6.36 -0.49
C VAL A 147 -4.08 -7.12 0.83
N THR A 148 -5.13 -6.88 1.61
CA THR A 148 -5.27 -7.52 2.93
C THR A 148 -5.68 -8.99 2.87
N THR A 149 -6.37 -9.42 1.82
CA THR A 149 -6.83 -10.81 1.67
C THR A 149 -5.89 -11.63 0.79
N VAL A 150 -5.73 -11.24 -0.48
CA VAL A 150 -4.97 -12.00 -1.48
C VAL A 150 -3.47 -11.84 -1.28
N VAL A 151 -2.98 -10.60 -1.17
CA VAL A 151 -1.54 -10.36 -1.05
C VAL A 151 -1.02 -10.82 0.31
N ALA A 152 -1.62 -10.38 1.42
CA ALA A 152 -1.18 -10.81 2.74
C ALA A 152 -1.37 -12.33 2.97
N GLY A 153 -2.48 -12.90 2.46
CA GLY A 153 -2.74 -14.34 2.52
C GLY A 153 -1.71 -15.15 1.73
N SER A 154 -1.38 -14.73 0.51
CA SER A 154 -0.35 -15.42 -0.30
C SER A 154 1.04 -15.35 0.35
N VAL A 155 1.43 -14.20 0.92
CA VAL A 155 2.70 -14.05 1.64
C VAL A 155 2.78 -15.01 2.83
N PHE A 156 1.68 -15.19 3.57
CA PHE A 156 1.62 -16.13 4.69
C PHE A 156 1.72 -17.60 4.26
N LEU A 157 1.17 -17.96 3.10
CA LEU A 157 1.25 -19.31 2.55
C LEU A 157 2.63 -19.67 1.99
N VAL A 158 3.31 -18.70 1.36
CA VAL A 158 4.59 -18.93 0.68
C VAL A 158 5.76 -19.05 1.68
N ALA A 159 5.79 -18.22 2.72
CA ALA A 159 6.90 -18.19 3.66
C ALA A 159 6.40 -18.08 5.11
N PRO A 160 6.73 -19.04 6.00
CA PRO A 160 6.48 -18.86 7.42
C PRO A 160 7.50 -17.88 8.02
N PHE A 161 7.04 -16.72 8.49
CA PHE A 161 7.87 -15.72 9.17
C PHE A 161 7.32 -15.41 10.57
N LYS A 162 8.20 -15.01 11.48
CA LYS A 162 7.80 -14.58 12.84
C LYS A 162 7.43 -13.10 12.81
N LEU A 163 6.15 -12.82 13.04
CA LEU A 163 5.62 -11.47 13.20
C LEU A 163 5.96 -10.89 14.58
N ALA A 164 6.37 -9.62 14.61
CA ALA A 164 6.45 -8.88 15.86
C ALA A 164 5.03 -8.53 16.32
N SER A 165 4.54 -9.18 17.38
CA SER A 165 3.13 -9.07 17.79
C SER A 165 2.71 -7.65 18.15
N ARG A 166 3.58 -6.84 18.77
CA ARG A 166 3.23 -5.47 19.20
C ARG A 166 2.96 -4.51 18.03
N PRO A 167 3.89 -4.32 17.06
CA PRO A 167 3.59 -3.51 15.88
C PRO A 167 2.44 -4.06 15.05
N PHE A 168 2.36 -5.38 14.89
CA PHE A 168 1.31 -6.02 14.11
C PHE A 168 -0.09 -5.74 14.68
N VAL A 169 -0.29 -5.97 15.99
CA VAL A 169 -1.59 -5.71 16.64
C VAL A 169 -1.98 -4.23 16.56
N ARG A 170 -1.01 -3.32 16.76
CA ARG A 170 -1.24 -1.87 16.56
C ARG A 170 -1.76 -1.61 15.15
N ASP A 171 -1.06 -2.08 14.13
CA ASP A 171 -1.40 -1.79 12.73
C ASP A 171 -2.77 -2.36 12.35
N VAL A 172 -3.07 -3.59 12.80
CA VAL A 172 -4.38 -4.23 12.60
C VAL A 172 -5.50 -3.47 13.31
N VAL A 173 -5.30 -3.00 14.55
CA VAL A 173 -6.33 -2.26 15.29
C VAL A 173 -6.65 -0.93 14.60
N PHE A 174 -5.63 -0.18 14.17
CA PHE A 174 -5.85 1.06 13.43
C PHE A 174 -6.53 0.81 12.08
N TYR A 175 -6.09 -0.21 11.33
CA TYR A 175 -6.69 -0.55 10.06
C TYR A 175 -8.15 -0.99 10.21
N PHE A 176 -8.46 -1.83 11.20
CA PHE A 176 -9.83 -2.25 11.50
C PHE A 176 -10.70 -1.07 11.92
N SER A 177 -10.17 -0.14 12.73
CA SER A 177 -10.89 1.07 13.11
C SER A 177 -11.21 1.97 11.91
N ALA A 178 -10.27 2.12 10.98
CA ALA A 178 -10.47 2.87 9.73
C ALA A 178 -11.51 2.18 8.84
N GLY A 179 -11.43 0.85 8.71
CA GLY A 179 -12.40 0.05 7.95
C GLY A 179 -13.81 0.10 8.55
N ALA A 180 -13.93 0.02 9.87
CA ALA A 180 -15.21 0.15 10.57
C ALA A 180 -15.81 1.55 10.41
N TRP A 181 -14.98 2.60 10.51
CA TRP A 181 -15.41 3.97 10.24
C TRP A 181 -15.87 4.13 8.79
N ALA A 182 -15.11 3.62 7.82
CA ALA A 182 -15.49 3.63 6.41
C ALA A 182 -16.83 2.91 6.18
N PHE A 183 -16.98 1.71 6.73
CA PHE A 183 -18.22 0.93 6.65
C PHE A 183 -19.42 1.70 7.22
N TYR A 184 -19.25 2.36 8.37
CA TYR A 184 -20.29 3.21 8.96
C TYR A 184 -20.73 4.35 8.02
N LEU A 185 -19.78 4.99 7.32
CA LEU A 185 -20.11 6.04 6.35
C LEU A 185 -20.87 5.50 5.15
N PHE A 186 -20.46 4.34 4.62
CA PHE A 186 -21.18 3.70 3.52
C PHE A 186 -22.59 3.30 3.90
N TYR A 187 -22.77 2.78 5.12
CA TYR A 187 -24.09 2.44 5.64
C TYR A 187 -24.99 3.67 5.78
N THR A 188 -24.43 4.81 6.21
CA THR A 188 -25.18 6.05 6.38
C THR A 188 -25.49 6.75 5.05
N GLY A 189 -24.73 6.47 3.99
CA GLY A 189 -24.95 7.00 2.64
C GLY A 189 -24.62 8.49 2.46
N SER A 190 -24.14 9.17 3.51
CA SER A 190 -23.80 10.60 3.48
C SER A 190 -22.35 10.83 3.93
N ILE A 191 -21.54 11.46 3.08
CA ILE A 191 -20.15 11.83 3.40
C ILE A 191 -20.08 13.34 3.62
N THR A 192 -19.75 13.75 4.85
CA THR A 192 -19.61 15.16 5.26
C THR A 192 -18.14 15.51 5.48
N MET A 193 -17.80 16.81 5.48
CA MET A 193 -16.43 17.27 5.75
C MET A 193 -15.89 16.79 7.10
N MET A 194 -16.76 16.64 8.12
CA MET A 194 -16.35 16.16 9.43
C MET A 194 -15.82 14.71 9.38
N HIS A 195 -16.38 13.88 8.51
CA HIS A 195 -15.91 12.51 8.32
C HIS A 195 -14.53 12.47 7.65
N ALA A 196 -14.27 13.37 6.70
CA ALA A 196 -12.96 13.50 6.06
C ALA A 196 -11.89 13.96 7.07
N ILE A 197 -12.20 14.97 7.90
CA ILE A 197 -11.32 15.41 8.99
C ILE A 197 -11.06 14.25 9.96
N GLY A 198 -12.08 13.45 10.27
CA GLY A 198 -11.96 12.25 11.10
C GLY A 198 -10.92 11.26 10.58
N PHE A 199 -10.93 10.95 9.28
CA PHE A 199 -9.91 10.07 8.68
C PHE A 199 -8.50 10.66 8.72
N ILE A 200 -8.36 11.98 8.48
CA ILE A 200 -7.06 12.66 8.58
C ILE A 200 -6.54 12.58 10.02
N CYS A 201 -7.38 12.88 11.01
CA CYS A 201 -7.03 12.77 12.42
C CYS A 201 -6.63 11.33 12.80
N LEU A 202 -7.37 10.32 12.33
CA LEU A 202 -7.05 8.92 12.55
C LEU A 202 -5.67 8.55 11.96
N TYR A 203 -5.39 9.02 10.74
CA TYR A 203 -4.08 8.82 10.11
C TYR A 203 -2.95 9.52 10.87
N CYS A 204 -3.13 10.78 11.27
CA CYS A 204 -2.15 11.49 12.09
C CYS A 204 -1.90 10.81 13.44
N ALA A 205 -2.95 10.32 14.09
CA ALA A 205 -2.84 9.55 15.33
C ALA A 205 -2.04 8.25 15.10
N TYR A 206 -2.36 7.50 14.04
CA TYR A 206 -1.63 6.30 13.66
C TYR A 206 -0.13 6.59 13.44
N ILE A 207 0.22 7.58 12.62
CA ILE A 207 1.61 7.96 12.37
C ILE A 207 2.32 8.36 13.66
N THR A 208 1.66 9.14 14.53
CA THR A 208 2.24 9.53 15.83
C THR A 208 2.55 8.30 16.68
N VAL A 209 1.61 7.35 16.79
CA VAL A 209 1.83 6.11 17.55
C VAL A 209 2.94 5.26 16.92
N VAL A 210 3.03 5.18 15.58
CA VAL A 210 4.10 4.48 14.87
C VAL A 210 5.46 5.08 15.19
N VAL A 211 5.60 6.41 15.07
CA VAL A 211 6.85 7.13 15.32
C VAL A 211 7.27 7.03 16.78
N VAL A 212 6.34 7.27 17.72
CA VAL A 212 6.61 7.16 19.17
C VAL A 212 7.00 5.73 19.53
N SER A 213 6.26 4.72 19.07
CA SER A 213 6.59 3.31 19.29
C SER A 213 7.95 2.97 18.71
N GLY A 214 8.31 3.55 17.56
CA GLY A 214 9.61 3.40 16.93
C GLY A 214 10.75 3.96 17.77
N ILE A 215 10.61 5.20 18.23
CA ILE A 215 11.61 5.88 19.08
C ILE A 215 11.80 5.14 20.40
N VAL A 216 10.69 4.72 21.04
CA VAL A 216 10.74 3.95 22.30
C VAL A 216 11.46 2.61 22.09
N TYR A 217 11.18 1.91 20.99
CA TYR A 217 11.83 0.65 20.67
C TYR A 217 13.33 0.81 20.42
N GLN A 218 13.74 1.85 19.68
CA GLN A 218 15.17 2.15 19.47
C GLN A 218 15.89 2.45 20.79
N ARG A 219 15.28 3.26 21.67
CA ARG A 219 15.84 3.55 22.99
C ARG A 219 15.95 2.30 23.87
N TYR A 220 14.99 1.39 23.76
CA TYR A 220 15.02 0.11 24.48
C TYR A 220 16.21 -0.74 24.01
N LEU A 221 16.42 -0.87 22.69
CA LEU A 221 17.53 -1.65 22.13
C LEU A 221 18.90 -1.11 22.56
N VAL A 222 19.10 0.21 22.52
CA VAL A 222 20.36 0.83 22.97
C VAL A 222 20.63 0.53 24.45
N LYS A 223 19.62 0.69 25.32
CA LYS A 223 19.76 0.38 26.75
C LYS A 223 20.09 -1.08 27.03
N GLU A 224 19.55 -1.99 26.22
CA GLU A 224 19.79 -3.43 26.35
C GLU A 224 21.20 -3.80 25.89
N GLN A 225 21.68 -3.22 24.78
CA GLN A 225 23.08 -3.36 24.35
C GLN A 225 24.05 -2.82 25.42
N ASP A 226 23.77 -1.66 26.00
CA ASP A 226 24.57 -1.10 27.09
C ASP A 226 24.56 -2.01 28.33
N ARG A 227 23.44 -2.68 28.64
CA ARG A 227 23.38 -3.69 29.73
C ARG A 227 24.25 -4.89 29.43
N GLN A 228 24.10 -5.49 28.24
CA GLN A 228 24.88 -6.66 27.83
C GLN A 228 26.39 -6.38 27.81
N GLN A 229 26.79 -5.19 27.34
CA GLN A 229 28.18 -4.78 27.32
C GLN A 229 28.75 -4.63 28.73
N ARG A 230 28.02 -4.01 29.67
CA ARG A 230 28.41 -3.95 31.08
C ARG A 230 28.52 -5.33 31.74
N ASP A 231 27.62 -6.25 31.44
CA ASP A 231 27.66 -7.60 32.02
C ASP A 231 28.83 -8.42 31.47
N THR A 232 29.17 -8.24 30.20
CA THR A 232 30.34 -8.86 29.56
C THR A 232 31.64 -8.30 30.14
N GLU A 233 31.73 -6.99 30.35
CA GLU A 233 32.88 -6.34 30.98
C GLU A 233 33.08 -6.82 32.42
N LYS A 234 32.02 -6.87 33.23
CA LYS A 234 32.07 -7.44 34.59
C LYS A 234 32.54 -8.89 34.60
N LEU A 235 32.06 -9.71 33.66
CA LEU A 235 32.49 -11.11 33.55
C LEU A 235 33.98 -11.22 33.19
N ALA A 236 34.48 -10.35 32.30
CA ALA A 236 35.91 -10.31 31.95
C ALA A 236 36.78 -9.89 33.14
N THR A 237 36.39 -8.85 33.88
CA THR A 237 37.09 -8.40 35.09
C THR A 237 37.08 -9.47 36.18
N MET A 238 35.95 -10.17 36.38
CA MET A 238 35.88 -11.25 37.35
C MET A 238 36.77 -12.43 36.96
N LYS A 239 36.83 -12.80 35.67
CA LYS A 239 37.75 -13.83 35.17
C LYS A 239 39.22 -13.45 35.36
N SER A 240 39.59 -12.18 35.14
CA SER A 240 40.98 -11.73 35.36
C SER A 240 41.36 -11.77 36.84
N LEU A 241 40.47 -11.30 37.73
CA LEU A 241 40.68 -11.37 39.19
C LEU A 241 40.85 -12.81 39.68
N LEU A 242 40.02 -13.73 39.19
CA LEU A 242 40.16 -15.16 39.51
C LEU A 242 41.48 -15.73 39.02
N ARG A 243 41.93 -15.35 37.81
CA ARG A 243 43.22 -15.78 37.26
C ARG A 243 44.40 -15.28 38.11
N THR A 244 44.35 -14.03 38.58
CA THR A 244 45.39 -13.46 39.46
C THR A 244 45.37 -14.09 40.85
N LYS A 245 44.19 -14.37 41.40
CA LYS A 245 44.03 -14.87 42.79
C LYS A 245 44.22 -16.38 42.92
N TYR A 246 43.93 -17.15 41.88
CA TYR A 246 44.02 -18.61 41.87
C TYR A 246 44.73 -19.14 40.61
N PRO A 247 46.04 -18.93 40.45
CA PRO A 247 46.79 -19.40 39.28
C PRO A 247 46.80 -20.93 39.14
N GLN A 248 46.61 -21.65 40.26
CA GLN A 248 46.62 -23.12 40.33
C GLN A 248 45.43 -23.79 39.61
N LEU A 249 44.31 -23.07 39.42
CA LEU A 249 43.12 -23.63 38.74
C LEU A 249 43.31 -23.78 37.22
N GLN A 250 44.20 -23.00 36.60
CA GLN A 250 44.47 -23.10 35.16
C GLN A 250 45.40 -24.26 34.81
N ALA A 251 46.32 -24.62 35.72
CA ALA A 251 47.21 -25.77 35.54
C ALA A 251 46.41 -27.08 35.47
N ASN A 252 45.39 -27.22 36.33
CA ASN A 252 44.55 -28.42 36.35
C ASN A 252 43.57 -28.54 35.17
N SER A 253 43.15 -27.41 34.57
CA SER A 253 42.29 -27.44 33.38
C SER A 253 43.05 -27.79 32.09
N LEU A 254 44.33 -27.40 31.97
CA LEU A 254 45.17 -27.83 30.82
C LEU A 254 45.57 -29.30 30.91
N SER A 255 45.82 -29.83 32.12
CA SER A 255 46.11 -31.27 32.31
C SER A 255 44.90 -32.19 32.15
N MET A 256 43.68 -31.64 31.98
CA MET A 256 42.48 -32.43 31.68
C MET A 256 42.18 -32.54 30.18
N GLU A 257 42.72 -31.66 29.32
CA GLU A 257 42.64 -31.79 27.85
C GLU A 257 43.77 -32.67 27.27
N ASP A 258 44.92 -32.79 27.94
CA ASP A 258 46.00 -33.73 27.56
C ASP A 258 45.75 -35.17 28.07
N GLY A 259 44.64 -35.40 28.77
CA GLY A 259 44.17 -36.73 29.14
C GLY A 259 43.39 -37.41 28.01
N THR A 260 44.01 -37.58 26.85
CA THR A 260 43.55 -38.61 25.90
C THR A 260 43.54 -39.96 26.62
N PRO A 261 42.46 -40.75 26.55
CA PRO A 261 42.58 -42.17 26.88
C PRO A 261 43.57 -42.88 25.96
#